data_AF-A0A931T1D3-F1
#
_entry.id   AF-A0A931T1D3-F1
#
_cell.length_a   1.000
_cell.length_b   1.000
_cell.length_c   1.000
_cell.angle_alpha   90.00
_cell.angle_beta   90.00
_cell.angle_gamma   90.00
#
_symmetry.space_group_name_H-M   'P 1'
#
loop_
_entity.id
_entity.type
_entity.pdbx_description
1 polymer ?
#
loop_
_entity_poly.entity_id
_entity_poly.type
_entity_poly.pdbx_seq_one_letter_code
_entity_poly.pdbx_strand_id
1 'polypeptide(L)'
;GVAATLHVAAMVLTQGLASLPNLPVVLYLAAVLFLLLSVARPIAAIPLPVNRAALILAIDTSKSMVGEDVKPNRLQAAKDAAHAVLDSIPGSAKVGLVVFSDYAQVLVPPTTDREPLREAINNLKVQQATGLGAAILEALRALPGRRELLGDRLNPQLPGQQVPMPSPAPPGPPSTVRPEDLPPAAVIIFSDGVSNLGVNPEQAAQLAKEGRVKVYGVGVGTQGGSVMQIDGQLSLVPFDPTLLQRISQLTDGKYYDITQTDELKRLYRQLGRSMGWERRRTEITSILAGGAGVLMLAGGLFSLIWFRRVP
;
A
#
# COMPACT_ATOMS: atom_id res chain seq x y z
N GLY A 1 51.22 12.36 11.99
CA GLY A 1 50.79 12.09 10.60
C GLY A 1 49.62 12.95 10.18
N VAL A 2 48.43 12.71 10.73
CA VAL A 2 47.16 13.33 10.27
C VAL A 2 46.97 14.79 10.74
N ALA A 3 47.49 15.15 11.92
CA ALA A 3 47.38 16.52 12.44
C ALA A 3 48.20 17.54 11.63
N ALA A 4 49.36 17.14 11.11
CA ALA A 4 50.22 18.01 10.30
C ALA A 4 49.64 18.24 8.90
N THR A 5 48.99 17.23 8.30
CA THR A 5 48.36 17.36 6.98
C THR A 5 47.08 18.20 7.02
N LEU A 6 46.29 18.13 8.11
CA LEU A 6 45.16 19.03 8.35
C LEU A 6 45.61 20.50 8.52
N HIS A 7 46.74 20.72 9.20
CA HIS A 7 47.27 22.07 9.43
C HIS A 7 47.76 22.72 8.12
N VAL A 8 48.47 21.96 7.29
CA VAL A 8 48.95 22.44 5.99
C VAL A 8 47.80 22.65 5.00
N ALA A 9 46.80 21.76 4.99
CA ALA A 9 45.60 21.95 4.16
C ALA A 9 44.80 23.20 4.57
N ALA A 10 44.63 23.45 5.87
CA ALA A 10 44.00 24.66 6.37
C ALA A 10 44.81 25.93 6.01
N MET A 11 46.14 25.86 6.07
CA MET A 11 47.01 26.99 5.74
C MET A 11 46.99 27.32 4.24
N VAL A 12 46.96 26.31 3.36
CA VAL A 12 46.87 26.50 1.89
C VAL A 12 45.47 27.00 1.47
N LEU A 13 44.40 26.46 2.06
CA LEU A 13 43.04 26.97 1.85
C LEU A 13 42.91 28.43 2.31
N THR A 14 43.51 28.80 3.44
CA THR A 14 43.44 30.18 3.95
C THR A 14 44.32 31.17 3.17
N GLN A 15 45.39 30.75 2.51
CA GLN A 15 46.24 31.62 1.70
C GLN A 15 45.69 31.84 0.28
N GLY A 16 45.06 30.83 -0.33
CA GLY A 16 44.45 30.94 -1.66
C GLY A 16 43.14 31.72 -1.70
N LEU A 17 42.36 31.72 -0.60
CA LEU A 17 41.09 32.45 -0.47
C LEU A 17 41.24 33.86 0.11
N ALA A 18 42.39 34.20 0.71
CA ALA A 18 42.68 35.52 1.27
C ALA A 18 42.99 36.61 0.22
N SER A 19 43.04 36.26 -1.07
CA SER A 19 43.22 37.21 -2.18
C SER A 19 41.90 37.79 -2.71
N LEU A 20 40.76 37.41 -2.12
CA LEU A 20 39.45 37.98 -2.43
C LEU A 20 39.04 38.95 -1.30
N PRO A 21 39.34 40.26 -1.40
CA PRO A 21 39.15 41.23 -0.31
C PRO A 21 37.70 41.39 0.17
N ASN A 22 36.72 40.81 -0.55
CA ASN A 22 35.30 40.92 -0.25
C ASN A 22 34.62 39.57 0.05
N LEU A 23 35.38 38.51 0.35
CA LEU A 23 34.82 37.17 0.53
C LEU A 23 33.69 37.10 1.60
N PRO A 24 33.82 37.71 2.80
CA PRO A 24 32.72 37.72 3.78
C PRO A 24 31.46 38.43 3.25
N VAL A 25 31.62 39.55 2.54
CA VAL A 25 30.51 40.32 1.95
C VAL A 25 29.79 39.50 0.87
N VAL A 26 30.53 38.80 0.02
CA VAL A 26 29.96 37.91 -1.01
C VAL A 26 29.18 36.77 -0.37
N LEU A 27 29.68 36.17 0.72
CA LEU A 27 28.98 35.11 1.45
C LEU A 27 27.67 35.61 2.09
N TYR A 28 27.66 36.82 2.66
CA TYR A 28 26.43 37.41 3.19
C TYR A 28 25.42 37.77 2.11
N LEU A 29 25.84 38.32 0.99
CA LEU A 29 24.96 38.60 -0.15
C LEU A 29 24.37 37.31 -0.73
N ALA A 30 25.17 36.25 -0.83
CA ALA A 30 24.69 34.93 -1.24
C ALA A 30 23.68 34.36 -0.23
N ALA A 31 23.91 34.53 1.08
CA ALA A 31 22.95 34.12 2.11
C ALA A 31 21.62 34.88 2.00
N VAL A 32 21.65 36.20 1.80
CA VAL A 32 20.45 37.02 1.58
C VAL A 32 19.71 36.56 0.33
N LEU A 33 20.41 36.30 -0.77
CA LEU A 33 19.81 35.75 -2.00
C LEU A 33 19.11 34.42 -1.74
N PHE A 34 19.74 33.50 -1.01
CA PHE A 34 19.14 32.22 -0.64
C PHE A 34 17.90 32.38 0.25
N LEU A 35 17.89 33.36 1.17
CA LEU A 35 16.71 33.69 1.97
C LEU A 35 15.58 34.28 1.11
N LEU A 36 15.88 35.18 0.19
CA LEU A 36 14.89 35.74 -0.75
C LEU A 36 14.28 34.63 -1.63
N LEU A 37 15.12 33.72 -2.14
CA LEU A 37 14.64 32.54 -2.87
C LEU A 37 13.84 31.59 -1.97
N SER A 38 14.19 31.45 -0.69
CA SER A 38 13.42 30.67 0.28
C SER A 38 12.02 31.25 0.49
N VAL A 39 11.88 32.58 0.61
CA VAL A 39 10.58 33.27 0.76
C VAL A 39 9.64 33.00 -0.43
N ALA A 40 10.19 32.83 -1.64
CA ALA A 40 9.41 32.48 -2.83
C ALA A 40 8.83 31.04 -2.81
N ARG A 41 9.13 30.24 -1.77
CA ARG A 41 8.69 28.84 -1.58
C ARG A 41 8.82 28.00 -2.86
N PRO A 42 10.02 27.91 -3.45
CA PRO A 42 10.22 27.14 -4.67
C PRO A 42 9.89 25.67 -4.43
N ILE A 43 9.21 25.09 -5.42
CA ILE A 43 8.76 23.70 -5.40
C ILE A 43 9.64 22.91 -6.37
N ALA A 44 10.30 21.87 -5.89
CA ALA A 44 11.07 20.95 -6.72
C ALA A 44 10.45 19.55 -6.69
N ALA A 45 10.52 18.84 -7.82
CA ALA A 45 10.11 17.44 -7.91
C ALA A 45 11.27 16.53 -7.49
N ILE A 46 11.40 16.27 -6.18
CA ILE A 46 12.48 15.46 -5.62
C ILE A 46 12.02 14.00 -5.56
N PRO A 47 12.86 13.03 -5.99
CA PRO A 47 12.57 11.61 -5.78
C PRO A 47 12.67 11.32 -4.28
N LEU A 48 11.53 11.07 -3.64
CA LEU A 48 11.45 10.67 -2.24
C LEU A 48 11.14 9.17 -2.15
N PRO A 49 11.76 8.44 -1.20
CA PRO A 49 11.36 7.08 -0.92
C PRO A 49 9.96 7.11 -0.30
N VAL A 50 8.97 6.55 -0.99
CA VAL A 50 7.60 6.40 -0.50
C VAL A 50 7.19 4.93 -0.52
N ASN A 51 6.40 4.56 0.47
CA ASN A 51 5.81 3.22 0.48
C ASN A 51 4.60 3.21 -0.47
N ARG A 52 4.72 2.47 -1.56
CA ARG A 52 3.63 2.34 -2.53
C ARG A 52 2.79 1.08 -2.31
N ALA A 53 3.15 0.24 -1.34
CA ALA A 53 2.45 -1.02 -1.13
C ALA A 53 0.98 -0.76 -0.81
N ALA A 54 0.10 -1.44 -1.55
CA ALA A 54 -1.34 -1.42 -1.32
C ALA A 54 -1.83 -2.84 -1.02
N LEU A 55 -2.59 -2.99 0.06
CA LEU A 55 -3.17 -4.24 0.48
C LEU A 55 -4.69 -4.11 0.47
N ILE A 56 -5.40 -5.13 0.02
CA ILE A 56 -6.84 -5.25 0.25
C ILE A 56 -7.09 -6.38 1.23
N LEU A 57 -7.83 -6.10 2.30
CA LEU A 57 -8.47 -7.12 3.13
C LEU A 57 -9.83 -7.39 2.52
N ALA A 58 -10.08 -8.62 2.08
CA ALA A 58 -11.36 -9.08 1.57
C ALA A 58 -11.97 -10.03 2.60
N ILE A 59 -13.09 -9.65 3.21
CA ILE A 59 -13.74 -10.44 4.27
C ILE A 59 -15.06 -11.00 3.74
N ASP A 60 -15.18 -12.32 3.81
CA ASP A 60 -16.42 -13.03 3.55
C ASP A 60 -17.43 -12.74 4.66
N THR A 61 -18.62 -12.32 4.26
CA THR A 61 -19.73 -12.01 5.17
C THR A 61 -20.95 -12.90 4.89
N SER A 62 -20.79 -13.96 4.11
CA SER A 62 -21.86 -14.90 3.78
C SER A 62 -22.46 -15.60 5.00
N LYS A 63 -23.65 -16.18 4.83
CA LYS A 63 -24.38 -16.91 5.89
C LYS A 63 -23.59 -18.06 6.50
N SER A 64 -22.67 -18.68 5.77
CA SER A 64 -21.81 -19.74 6.30
C SER A 64 -20.79 -19.23 7.33
N MET A 65 -20.49 -17.93 7.33
CA MET A 65 -19.60 -17.29 8.31
C MET A 65 -20.24 -17.15 9.71
N VAL A 66 -21.50 -17.56 9.89
CA VAL A 66 -22.09 -17.71 11.23
C VAL A 66 -21.66 -19.02 11.91
N GLY A 67 -20.99 -19.93 11.17
CA GLY A 67 -20.45 -21.19 11.70
C GLY A 67 -19.73 -21.01 13.05
N GLU A 68 -20.08 -21.85 14.03
CA GLU A 68 -19.52 -21.81 15.40
C GLU A 68 -18.38 -22.81 15.61
N ASP A 69 -17.97 -23.48 14.54
CA ASP A 69 -16.82 -24.38 14.50
C ASP A 69 -15.48 -23.65 14.75
N VAL A 70 -15.47 -22.33 14.60
CA VAL A 70 -14.41 -21.45 15.12
C VAL A 70 -15.04 -20.47 16.11
N LYS A 71 -14.46 -20.34 17.31
CA LYS A 71 -15.01 -19.47 18.37
C LYS A 71 -14.77 -17.98 18.09
N PRO A 72 -15.73 -17.09 18.41
CA PRO A 72 -17.13 -17.40 18.76
C PRO A 72 -17.97 -17.78 17.53
N ASN A 73 -17.65 -17.23 16.37
CA ASN A 73 -18.08 -17.71 15.06
C ASN A 73 -17.02 -17.36 14.02
N ARG A 74 -17.12 -17.94 12.81
CA ARG A 74 -16.19 -17.70 11.70
C ARG A 74 -16.05 -16.21 11.37
N LEU A 75 -17.15 -15.44 11.29
CA LEU A 75 -17.10 -14.01 10.97
C LEU A 75 -16.31 -13.23 12.02
N GLN A 76 -16.53 -13.50 13.30
CA GLN A 76 -15.79 -12.84 14.37
C GLN A 76 -14.31 -13.24 14.35
N ALA A 77 -14.01 -14.52 14.13
CA ALA A 77 -12.63 -14.97 13.97
C ALA A 77 -11.93 -14.29 12.77
N ALA A 78 -12.64 -14.10 11.66
CA ALA A 78 -12.15 -13.35 10.51
C ALA A 78 -11.89 -11.87 10.84
N LYS A 79 -12.78 -11.20 11.60
CA LYS A 79 -12.58 -9.83 12.10
C LYS A 79 -11.32 -9.74 12.97
N ASP A 80 -11.16 -10.67 13.91
CA ASP A 80 -10.04 -10.68 14.84
C ASP A 80 -8.70 -10.88 14.09
N ALA A 81 -8.68 -11.80 13.13
CA ALA A 81 -7.51 -12.01 12.27
C ALA A 81 -7.23 -10.79 11.36
N ALA A 82 -8.27 -10.15 10.83
CA ALA A 82 -8.12 -8.92 10.04
C ALA A 82 -7.53 -7.77 10.87
N HIS A 83 -7.96 -7.58 12.11
CA HIS A 83 -7.36 -6.62 13.05
C HIS A 83 -5.90 -6.97 13.34
N ALA A 84 -5.61 -8.24 13.61
CA ALA A 84 -4.25 -8.70 13.89
C ALA A 84 -3.30 -8.48 12.70
N VAL A 85 -3.80 -8.63 11.47
CA VAL A 85 -3.08 -8.29 10.24
C VAL A 85 -2.89 -6.77 10.15
N LEU A 86 -3.95 -5.98 10.37
CA LEU A 86 -3.91 -4.53 10.31
C LEU A 86 -2.84 -3.94 11.24
N ASP A 87 -2.71 -4.49 12.44
CA ASP A 87 -1.73 -4.09 13.46
C ASP A 87 -0.28 -4.40 13.06
N SER A 88 -0.09 -5.44 12.24
CA SER A 88 1.24 -5.89 11.79
C SER A 88 1.79 -5.11 10.60
N ILE A 89 0.92 -4.36 9.90
CA ILE A 89 1.27 -3.64 8.67
C ILE A 89 1.86 -2.27 9.02
N PRO A 90 2.99 -1.87 8.42
CA PRO A 90 3.55 -0.54 8.60
C PRO A 90 2.55 0.58 8.25
N GLY A 91 2.46 1.63 9.08
CA GLY A 91 1.50 2.72 8.90
C GLY A 91 1.60 3.47 7.56
N SER A 92 2.74 3.38 6.88
CA SER A 92 2.94 3.97 5.55
C SER A 92 2.29 3.19 4.41
N ALA A 93 1.94 1.92 4.59
CA ALA A 93 1.28 1.11 3.56
C ALA A 93 -0.21 1.45 3.49
N LYS A 94 -0.79 1.43 2.30
CA LYS A 94 -2.23 1.64 2.12
C LYS A 94 -2.97 0.32 2.31
N VAL A 95 -4.05 0.33 3.06
CA VAL A 95 -4.92 -0.84 3.26
C VAL A 95 -6.35 -0.44 2.90
N GLY A 96 -7.01 -1.27 2.09
CA GLY A 96 -8.43 -1.16 1.79
C GLY A 96 -9.19 -2.35 2.36
N LEU A 97 -10.51 -2.21 2.46
CA LEU A 97 -11.43 -3.26 2.88
C LEU A 97 -12.46 -3.50 1.79
N VAL A 98 -12.51 -4.74 1.33
CA VAL A 98 -13.56 -5.30 0.49
C VAL A 98 -14.36 -6.26 1.36
N VAL A 99 -15.68 -6.20 1.22
CA VAL A 99 -16.58 -7.18 1.83
C VAL A 99 -17.29 -7.90 0.71
N PHE A 100 -17.54 -9.18 0.89
CA PHE A 100 -18.24 -9.96 -0.12
C PHE A 100 -19.19 -10.98 0.47
N SER A 101 -20.24 -11.22 -0.31
CA SER A 101 -21.32 -12.16 -0.07
C SER A 101 -21.88 -12.53 -1.46
N ASP A 102 -23.14 -12.26 -1.79
CA ASP A 102 -23.71 -12.34 -3.16
C ASP A 102 -22.90 -11.56 -4.21
N TYR A 103 -22.41 -10.39 -3.80
CA TYR A 103 -21.56 -9.49 -4.59
C TYR A 103 -20.42 -8.98 -3.70
N ALA A 104 -19.42 -8.37 -4.32
CA ALA A 104 -18.34 -7.73 -3.60
C ALA A 104 -18.47 -6.21 -3.69
N GLN A 105 -18.02 -5.52 -2.64
CA GLN A 105 -17.97 -4.07 -2.62
C GLN A 105 -16.77 -3.56 -1.82
N VAL A 106 -16.20 -2.45 -2.26
CA VAL A 106 -15.15 -1.74 -1.53
C VAL A 106 -15.80 -0.92 -0.42
N LEU A 107 -15.69 -1.38 0.82
CA LEU A 107 -16.23 -0.67 1.98
C LEU A 107 -15.31 0.47 2.42
N VAL A 108 -13.99 0.26 2.33
CA VAL A 108 -13.00 1.30 2.60
C VAL A 108 -11.95 1.28 1.48
N PRO A 109 -11.81 2.37 0.69
CA PRO A 109 -10.75 2.48 -0.30
C PRO A 109 -9.35 2.42 0.34
N PRO A 110 -8.29 2.03 -0.39
CA PRO A 110 -6.93 1.95 0.16
C PRO A 110 -6.45 3.26 0.80
N THR A 111 -6.31 3.24 2.13
CA THR A 111 -5.92 4.39 2.95
C THR A 111 -4.78 4.03 3.91
N THR A 112 -4.01 5.01 4.34
CA THR A 112 -3.04 4.85 5.43
C THR A 112 -3.70 4.97 6.81
N ASP A 113 -4.88 5.59 6.87
CA ASP A 113 -5.68 5.75 8.08
C ASP A 113 -6.32 4.42 8.49
N ARG A 114 -6.13 4.03 9.76
CA ARG A 114 -6.55 2.73 10.27
C ARG A 114 -7.89 2.78 10.99
N GLU A 115 -8.32 3.96 11.42
CA GLU A 115 -9.58 4.10 12.16
C GLU A 115 -10.80 3.71 11.32
N PRO A 116 -10.98 4.20 10.06
CA PRO A 116 -12.11 3.79 9.23
C PRO A 116 -12.13 2.30 8.93
N LEU A 117 -10.95 1.67 8.81
CA LEU A 117 -10.84 0.22 8.60
C LEU A 117 -11.28 -0.54 9.85
N ARG A 118 -10.84 -0.13 11.04
CA ARG A 118 -11.22 -0.79 12.29
C ARG A 118 -12.72 -0.70 12.54
N GLU A 119 -13.28 0.50 12.36
CA GLU A 119 -14.72 0.71 12.52
C GLU A 119 -15.52 -0.12 11.52
N ALA A 120 -15.11 -0.12 10.24
CA ALA A 120 -15.76 -0.91 9.22
C ALA A 120 -15.69 -2.43 9.50
N ILE A 121 -14.54 -2.95 9.94
CA ILE A 121 -14.37 -4.36 10.34
C ILE A 121 -15.29 -4.70 11.53
N ASN A 122 -15.33 -3.84 12.55
CA ASN A 122 -16.17 -4.06 13.73
C ASN A 122 -17.65 -4.15 13.36
N ASN A 123 -18.10 -3.28 12.45
CA ASN A 123 -19.50 -3.16 12.04
C ASN A 123 -19.94 -4.18 10.98
N LEU A 124 -19.08 -5.09 10.52
CA LEU A 124 -19.49 -6.11 9.54
C LEU A 124 -20.60 -6.99 10.09
N LYS A 125 -21.60 -7.22 9.25
CA LYS A 125 -22.74 -8.09 9.52
C LYS A 125 -22.85 -9.12 8.42
N VAL A 126 -23.45 -10.24 8.79
CA VAL A 126 -23.72 -11.36 7.90
C VAL A 126 -24.71 -10.93 6.81
N GLN A 127 -24.45 -11.38 5.59
CA GLN A 127 -25.24 -11.18 4.38
C GLN A 127 -25.48 -12.53 3.68
N GLN A 128 -26.27 -12.56 2.61
CA GLN A 128 -26.61 -13.81 1.90
C GLN A 128 -25.54 -14.17 0.85
N ALA A 129 -25.36 -15.49 0.59
CA ALA A 129 -24.45 -16.18 -0.36
C ALA A 129 -22.97 -15.69 -0.49
N THR A 130 -22.19 -16.27 -1.42
CA THR A 130 -20.72 -16.10 -1.53
C THR A 130 -20.20 -16.03 -2.98
N GLY A 131 -19.55 -14.92 -3.34
CA GLY A 131 -18.99 -14.63 -4.66
C GLY A 131 -17.49 -14.29 -4.61
N LEU A 132 -16.65 -15.33 -4.49
CA LEU A 132 -15.20 -15.19 -4.33
C LEU A 132 -14.53 -14.49 -5.53
N GLY A 133 -14.98 -14.78 -6.75
CA GLY A 133 -14.46 -14.15 -7.96
C GLY A 133 -14.75 -12.66 -8.02
N ALA A 134 -15.94 -12.23 -7.59
CA ALA A 134 -16.28 -10.81 -7.49
C ALA A 134 -15.38 -10.07 -6.49
N ALA A 135 -15.06 -10.71 -5.36
CA ALA A 135 -14.16 -10.14 -4.34
C ALA A 135 -12.78 -9.82 -4.91
N ILE A 136 -12.20 -10.75 -5.69
CA ILE A 136 -10.92 -10.55 -6.35
C ILE A 136 -11.01 -9.38 -7.34
N LEU A 137 -12.05 -9.33 -8.18
CA LEU A 137 -12.20 -8.25 -9.16
C LEU A 137 -12.38 -6.88 -8.51
N GLU A 138 -13.20 -6.75 -7.46
CA GLU A 138 -13.33 -5.48 -6.74
C GLU A 138 -12.04 -5.07 -6.05
N ALA A 139 -11.30 -6.02 -5.48
CA ALA A 139 -9.98 -5.75 -4.94
C ALA A 139 -9.02 -5.21 -6.02
N LEU A 140 -9.00 -5.82 -7.21
CA LEU A 140 -8.20 -5.34 -8.34
C LEU A 140 -8.62 -3.94 -8.79
N ARG A 141 -9.92 -3.63 -8.84
CA ARG A 141 -10.42 -2.29 -9.19
C ARG A 141 -10.01 -1.23 -8.16
N ALA A 142 -9.98 -1.59 -6.88
CA ALA A 142 -9.59 -0.70 -5.79
C ALA A 142 -8.07 -0.43 -5.77
N LEU A 143 -7.26 -1.34 -6.31
CA LEU A 143 -5.81 -1.22 -6.30
C LEU A 143 -5.29 -0.19 -7.33
N PRO A 144 -4.32 0.66 -6.96
CA PRO A 144 -3.78 1.68 -7.86
C PRO A 144 -3.23 1.10 -9.17
N GLY A 145 -3.64 1.70 -10.30
CA GLY A 145 -3.17 1.37 -11.65
C GLY A 145 -3.74 0.10 -12.29
N ARG A 146 -4.44 -0.75 -11.53
CA ARG A 146 -4.95 -2.05 -12.05
C ARG A 146 -6.15 -1.88 -12.96
N ARG A 147 -7.01 -0.89 -12.69
CA ARG A 147 -8.14 -0.57 -13.57
C ARG A 147 -7.68 -0.14 -14.97
N GLU A 148 -6.62 0.67 -15.04
CA GLU A 148 -6.05 1.12 -16.32
C GLU A 148 -5.33 -0.02 -17.07
N LEU A 149 -4.61 -0.90 -16.36
CA LEU A 149 -3.92 -2.03 -16.97
C LEU A 149 -4.88 -3.11 -17.50
N LEU A 150 -5.92 -3.44 -16.72
CA LEU A 150 -6.78 -4.59 -17.00
C LEU A 150 -8.01 -4.20 -17.82
N GLY A 151 -8.46 -2.93 -17.74
CA GLY A 151 -9.54 -2.38 -18.55
C GLY A 151 -10.84 -3.17 -18.43
N ASP A 152 -11.47 -3.44 -19.56
CA ASP A 152 -12.76 -4.13 -19.66
C ASP A 152 -12.71 -5.58 -19.16
N ARG A 153 -11.51 -6.17 -19.04
CA ARG A 153 -11.35 -7.54 -18.50
C ARG A 153 -11.77 -7.64 -17.03
N LEU A 154 -11.79 -6.52 -16.31
CA LEU A 154 -12.33 -6.48 -14.94
C LEU A 154 -13.87 -6.52 -14.91
N ASN A 155 -14.57 -6.42 -16.04
CA ASN A 155 -16.02 -6.49 -16.13
C ASN A 155 -16.45 -7.72 -16.95
N PRO A 156 -16.22 -8.95 -16.44
CA PRO A 156 -16.62 -10.15 -17.15
C PRO A 156 -18.15 -10.26 -17.24
N GLN A 157 -18.64 -10.72 -18.39
CA GLN A 157 -20.05 -10.98 -18.63
C GLN A 157 -20.50 -12.21 -17.84
N LEU A 158 -21.47 -12.04 -16.94
CA LEU A 158 -22.05 -13.16 -16.19
C LEU A 158 -22.96 -14.00 -17.12
N PRO A 159 -22.92 -15.35 -17.02
CA PRO A 159 -23.84 -16.21 -17.77
C PRO A 159 -25.30 -15.79 -17.50
N GLY A 160 -26.05 -15.45 -18.55
CA GLY A 160 -27.47 -15.05 -18.45
C GLY A 160 -27.74 -13.54 -18.35
N GLN A 161 -26.72 -12.69 -18.14
CA GLN A 161 -26.84 -11.23 -18.28
C GLN A 161 -26.36 -10.80 -19.67
N GLN A 162 -27.16 -11.12 -20.70
CA GLN A 162 -27.04 -10.42 -21.99
C GLN A 162 -27.72 -9.07 -21.88
N VAL A 163 -27.03 -8.09 -21.29
CA VAL A 163 -27.42 -6.69 -21.49
C VAL A 163 -27.19 -6.42 -22.99
N PRO A 164 -28.18 -5.92 -23.76
CA PRO A 164 -27.96 -5.52 -25.14
C PRO A 164 -26.75 -4.59 -25.17
N MET A 165 -25.66 -5.01 -25.81
CA MET A 165 -24.46 -4.20 -25.85
C MET A 165 -24.82 -2.86 -26.52
N PRO A 166 -24.58 -1.71 -25.88
CA PRO A 166 -24.28 -0.52 -26.69
C PRO A 166 -23.16 -0.94 -27.63
N SER A 167 -23.17 -0.46 -28.89
CA SER A 167 -22.11 -0.74 -29.88
C SER A 167 -20.75 -0.85 -29.19
N PRO A 168 -19.93 -1.89 -29.48
CA PRO A 168 -18.70 -2.13 -28.75
C PRO A 168 -17.96 -0.82 -28.62
N ALA A 169 -17.75 -0.37 -27.37
CA ALA A 169 -17.01 0.84 -27.13
C ALA A 169 -15.69 0.69 -27.89
N PRO A 170 -15.25 1.71 -28.65
CA PRO A 170 -13.97 1.66 -29.32
C PRO A 170 -12.93 1.15 -28.31
N PRO A 171 -12.08 0.16 -28.66
CA PRO A 171 -11.08 -0.33 -27.73
C PRO A 171 -10.39 0.88 -27.14
N GLY A 172 -10.43 0.98 -25.81
CA GLY A 172 -9.79 2.08 -25.11
C GLY A 172 -8.34 2.21 -25.57
N PRO A 173 -7.75 3.41 -25.50
CA PRO A 173 -6.34 3.57 -25.83
C PRO A 173 -5.53 2.49 -25.09
N PRO A 174 -4.55 1.86 -25.76
CA PRO A 174 -3.74 0.82 -25.13
C PRO A 174 -3.19 1.33 -23.80
N SER A 175 -3.30 0.51 -22.75
CA SER A 175 -2.87 0.87 -21.41
C SER A 175 -1.44 1.41 -21.47
N THR A 176 -1.24 2.66 -21.06
CA THR A 176 0.08 3.30 -21.05
C THR A 176 0.93 2.83 -19.86
N VAL A 177 0.28 2.19 -18.88
CA VAL A 177 0.88 1.66 -17.67
C VAL A 177 1.48 0.28 -17.95
N ARG A 178 2.79 0.17 -17.73
CA ARG A 178 3.50 -1.11 -17.80
C ARG A 178 3.40 -1.85 -16.46
N PRO A 179 3.29 -3.18 -16.44
CA PRO A 179 3.20 -3.95 -15.19
C PRO A 179 4.38 -3.74 -14.23
N GLU A 180 5.58 -3.45 -14.74
CA GLU A 180 6.76 -3.14 -13.93
C GLU A 180 6.64 -1.86 -13.11
N ASP A 181 5.87 -0.88 -13.60
CA ASP A 181 5.70 0.44 -12.98
C ASP A 181 4.59 0.42 -11.90
N LEU A 182 3.81 -0.67 -11.84
CA LEU A 182 2.76 -0.84 -10.87
C LEU A 182 3.32 -1.01 -9.45
N PRO A 183 2.69 -0.36 -8.45
CA PRO A 183 3.12 -0.54 -7.07
C PRO A 183 2.89 -1.99 -6.59
N PRO A 184 3.72 -2.51 -5.68
CA PRO A 184 3.48 -3.81 -5.06
C PRO A 184 2.09 -3.88 -4.44
N ALA A 185 1.35 -4.95 -4.72
CA ALA A 185 0.01 -5.10 -4.17
C ALA A 185 -0.30 -6.56 -3.82
N ALA A 186 -1.17 -6.73 -2.83
CA ALA A 186 -1.67 -8.02 -2.40
C ALA A 186 -3.13 -7.94 -1.97
N VAL A 187 -3.82 -9.07 -2.03
CA VAL A 187 -5.17 -9.25 -1.51
C VAL A 187 -5.13 -10.37 -0.49
N ILE A 188 -5.72 -10.15 0.69
CA ILE A 188 -5.92 -11.20 1.70
C ILE A 188 -7.40 -11.49 1.74
N ILE A 189 -7.78 -12.75 1.52
CA ILE A 189 -9.16 -13.18 1.54
C ILE A 189 -9.39 -14.03 2.78
N PHE A 190 -10.33 -13.63 3.63
CA PHE A 190 -10.81 -14.42 4.76
C PHE A 190 -12.14 -15.06 4.35
N SER A 191 -12.17 -16.38 4.19
CA SER A 191 -13.36 -17.12 3.74
C SER A 191 -13.31 -18.58 4.18
N ASP A 192 -14.46 -19.25 4.19
CA ASP A 192 -14.55 -20.70 4.34
C ASP A 192 -14.24 -21.48 3.05
N GLY A 193 -13.99 -20.75 1.95
CA GLY A 193 -13.50 -21.25 0.66
C GLY A 193 -14.59 -21.73 -0.29
N VAL A 194 -15.86 -21.67 0.10
CA VAL A 194 -17.00 -22.04 -0.75
C VAL A 194 -17.41 -20.86 -1.62
N SER A 195 -17.42 -21.04 -2.94
CA SER A 195 -17.97 -20.06 -3.88
C SER A 195 -19.10 -20.71 -4.65
N ASN A 196 -20.30 -20.13 -4.57
CA ASN A 196 -21.51 -20.74 -5.13
C ASN A 196 -22.14 -19.92 -6.27
N LEU A 197 -21.74 -18.66 -6.46
CA LEU A 197 -22.31 -17.74 -7.44
C LEU A 197 -21.26 -16.82 -8.06
N GLY A 198 -21.62 -16.20 -9.19
CA GLY A 198 -20.88 -15.09 -9.77
C GLY A 198 -19.75 -15.47 -10.73
N VAL A 199 -18.72 -14.62 -10.77
CA VAL A 199 -17.57 -14.76 -11.67
C VAL A 199 -16.71 -15.95 -11.26
N ASN A 200 -16.20 -16.70 -12.25
CA ASN A 200 -15.25 -17.78 -12.01
C ASN A 200 -14.02 -17.28 -11.20
N PRO A 201 -13.78 -17.80 -9.98
CA PRO A 201 -12.71 -17.32 -9.13
C PRO A 201 -11.30 -17.58 -9.67
N GLU A 202 -11.08 -18.66 -10.43
CA GLU A 202 -9.79 -18.95 -11.06
C GLU A 202 -9.48 -17.98 -12.20
N GLN A 203 -10.48 -17.57 -12.98
CA GLN A 203 -10.31 -16.53 -14.00
C GLN A 203 -9.97 -15.18 -13.35
N ALA A 204 -10.65 -14.83 -12.25
CA ALA A 204 -10.32 -13.62 -11.50
C ALA A 204 -8.90 -13.68 -10.91
N ALA A 205 -8.47 -14.86 -10.44
CA ALA A 205 -7.10 -15.08 -9.98
C ALA A 205 -6.06 -14.89 -11.11
N GLN A 206 -6.37 -15.32 -12.33
CA GLN A 206 -5.50 -15.09 -13.48
C GLN A 206 -5.32 -13.59 -13.77
N LEU A 207 -6.41 -12.82 -13.71
CA LEU A 207 -6.35 -11.35 -13.83
C LEU A 207 -5.55 -10.72 -12.69
N ALA A 208 -5.64 -11.26 -11.48
CA ALA A 208 -4.81 -10.80 -10.37
C ALA A 208 -3.32 -11.04 -10.63
N LYS A 209 -2.95 -12.20 -11.19
CA LYS A 209 -1.57 -12.50 -11.59
C LYS A 209 -1.06 -11.51 -12.64
N GLU A 210 -1.86 -11.23 -13.66
CA GLU A 210 -1.55 -10.23 -14.70
C GLU A 210 -1.38 -8.82 -14.12
N GLY A 211 -2.21 -8.45 -13.15
CA GLY A 211 -2.10 -7.21 -12.37
C GLY A 211 -0.93 -7.18 -11.37
N ARG A 212 -0.10 -8.23 -11.34
CA ARG A 212 0.98 -8.44 -10.35
C ARG A 212 0.49 -8.34 -8.91
N VAL A 213 -0.67 -8.91 -8.65
CA VAL A 213 -1.32 -8.95 -7.35
C VAL A 213 -1.32 -10.38 -6.83
N LYS A 214 -0.70 -10.57 -5.68
CA LYS A 214 -0.69 -11.87 -5.01
C LYS A 214 -1.94 -12.00 -4.15
N VAL A 215 -2.65 -13.11 -4.27
CA VAL A 215 -3.82 -13.42 -3.44
C VAL A 215 -3.40 -14.40 -2.36
N TYR A 216 -3.69 -14.05 -1.11
CA TYR A 216 -3.43 -14.87 0.05
C TYR A 216 -4.75 -15.29 0.67
N GLY A 217 -4.98 -16.59 0.75
CA GLY A 217 -6.16 -17.15 1.37
C GLY A 217 -5.97 -17.37 2.85
N VAL A 218 -6.94 -16.98 3.66
CA VAL A 218 -7.05 -17.33 5.07
C VAL A 218 -8.33 -18.13 5.22
N GLY A 219 -8.19 -19.44 5.39
CA GLY A 219 -9.33 -20.34 5.58
C GLY A 219 -9.92 -20.19 6.97
N VAL A 220 -11.20 -19.88 7.04
CA VAL A 220 -11.93 -19.71 8.31
C VAL A 220 -12.96 -20.81 8.46
N GLY A 221 -12.61 -21.83 9.24
CA GLY A 221 -13.45 -22.99 9.49
C GLY A 221 -12.62 -24.17 9.97
N THR A 222 -13.27 -25.27 10.32
CA THR A 222 -12.61 -26.52 10.73
C THR A 222 -13.01 -27.69 9.84
N GLN A 223 -12.19 -28.75 9.85
CA GLN A 223 -12.49 -29.97 9.11
C GLN A 223 -13.80 -30.59 9.63
N GLY A 224 -14.73 -30.89 8.71
CA GLY A 224 -16.05 -31.40 9.05
C GLY A 224 -17.16 -30.34 9.10
N GLY A 225 -16.81 -29.05 9.07
CA GLY A 225 -17.77 -27.95 9.02
C GLY A 225 -18.51 -27.71 10.34
N SER A 226 -19.57 -26.89 10.28
CA SER A 226 -20.40 -26.56 11.45
C SER A 226 -21.84 -27.00 11.19
N VAL A 227 -22.45 -27.73 12.12
CA VAL A 227 -23.90 -27.96 12.10
C VAL A 227 -24.57 -26.77 12.76
N MET A 228 -25.52 -26.16 12.07
CA MET A 228 -26.23 -24.97 12.54
C MET A 228 -27.73 -25.12 12.30
N GLN A 229 -28.52 -24.46 13.13
CA GLN A 229 -29.96 -24.37 12.89
C GLN A 229 -30.24 -23.16 12.00
N ILE A 230 -30.60 -23.43 10.75
CA ILE A 230 -31.00 -22.43 9.76
C ILE A 230 -32.49 -22.58 9.53
N ASP A 231 -33.26 -21.52 9.81
CA ASP A 231 -34.73 -21.50 9.61
C ASP A 231 -35.45 -22.66 10.35
N GLY A 232 -34.93 -23.03 11.52
CA GLY A 232 -35.47 -24.11 12.35
C GLY A 232 -34.95 -25.51 12.01
N GLN A 233 -34.22 -25.67 10.90
CA GLN A 233 -33.71 -26.97 10.44
C GLN A 233 -32.19 -27.07 10.63
N LEU A 234 -31.71 -28.23 11.09
CA LEU A 234 -30.28 -28.50 11.18
C LEU A 234 -29.69 -28.62 9.77
N SER A 235 -28.73 -27.76 9.47
CA SER A 235 -28.00 -27.73 8.20
C SER A 235 -26.50 -27.78 8.47
N LEU A 236 -25.79 -28.58 7.67
CA LEU A 236 -24.34 -28.63 7.70
C LEU A 236 -23.77 -27.51 6.83
N VAL A 237 -22.99 -26.64 7.44
CA VAL A 237 -22.21 -25.61 6.76
C VAL A 237 -20.82 -26.18 6.48
N PRO A 238 -20.49 -26.53 5.22
CA PRO A 238 -19.20 -27.09 4.91
C PRO A 238 -18.08 -26.06 5.08
N PHE A 239 -16.86 -26.57 5.15
CA PHE A 239 -15.63 -25.80 5.02
C PHE A 239 -14.81 -26.48 3.93
N ASP A 240 -14.52 -25.78 2.84
CA ASP A 240 -13.75 -26.30 1.72
C ASP A 240 -12.68 -25.30 1.29
N PRO A 241 -11.43 -25.45 1.77
CA PRO A 241 -10.36 -24.52 1.44
C PRO A 241 -9.76 -24.75 0.04
N THR A 242 -10.17 -25.80 -0.68
CA THR A 242 -9.50 -26.26 -1.91
C THR A 242 -9.42 -25.16 -2.97
N LEU A 243 -10.55 -24.49 -3.22
CA LEU A 243 -10.62 -23.40 -4.20
C LEU A 243 -9.75 -22.21 -3.78
N LEU A 244 -9.80 -21.84 -2.51
CA LEU A 244 -9.02 -20.73 -1.97
C LEU A 244 -7.50 -21.01 -2.01
N GLN A 245 -7.11 -22.26 -1.73
CA GLN A 245 -5.74 -22.75 -1.91
C GLN A 245 -5.29 -22.66 -3.36
N ARG A 246 -6.13 -23.10 -4.30
CA ARG A 246 -5.85 -23.05 -5.74
C ARG A 246 -5.63 -21.62 -6.22
N ILE A 247 -6.51 -20.69 -5.85
CA ILE A 247 -6.39 -19.26 -6.19
C ILE A 247 -5.09 -18.65 -5.64
N SER A 248 -4.76 -18.99 -4.39
CA SER A 248 -3.53 -18.51 -3.75
C SER A 248 -2.29 -19.00 -4.51
N GLN A 249 -2.29 -20.25 -4.95
CA GLN A 249 -1.20 -20.83 -5.75
C GLN A 249 -1.10 -20.20 -7.15
N LEU A 250 -2.23 -19.99 -7.83
CA LEU A 250 -2.26 -19.38 -9.16
C LEU A 250 -1.60 -18.00 -9.19
N THR A 251 -1.74 -17.23 -8.11
CA THR A 251 -1.23 -15.86 -7.98
C THR A 251 0.13 -15.74 -7.29
N ASP A 252 0.83 -16.87 -7.08
CA ASP A 252 2.11 -16.94 -6.36
C ASP A 252 2.03 -16.38 -4.92
N GLY A 253 0.84 -16.47 -4.32
CA GLY A 253 0.55 -16.21 -2.92
C GLY A 253 0.60 -17.50 -2.09
N LYS A 254 -0.04 -17.48 -0.92
CA LYS A 254 -0.06 -18.61 0.02
C LYS A 254 -1.41 -18.70 0.72
N TYR A 255 -1.79 -19.92 1.05
CA TYR A 255 -2.92 -20.22 1.91
C TYR A 255 -2.44 -20.38 3.35
N TYR A 256 -3.23 -19.87 4.29
CA TYR A 256 -3.03 -20.00 5.73
C TYR A 256 -4.31 -20.49 6.38
N ASP A 257 -4.16 -21.36 7.36
CA ASP A 257 -5.24 -21.63 8.29
C ASP A 257 -5.40 -20.44 9.26
N ILE A 258 -6.63 -20.16 9.71
CA ILE A 258 -6.91 -19.11 10.69
C ILE A 258 -6.07 -19.27 11.98
N THR A 259 -5.72 -20.51 12.34
CA THR A 259 -4.83 -20.82 13.48
C THR A 259 -3.39 -20.36 13.28
N GLN A 260 -2.95 -20.13 12.04
CA GLN A 260 -1.59 -19.74 11.67
C GLN A 260 -1.40 -18.22 11.51
N THR A 261 -2.25 -17.41 12.15
CA THR A 261 -2.25 -15.94 12.02
C THR A 261 -0.89 -15.29 12.33
N ASP A 262 -0.03 -15.91 13.14
CA ASP A 262 1.31 -15.37 13.42
C ASP A 262 2.30 -15.48 12.25
N GLU A 263 2.15 -16.49 11.39
CA GLU A 263 2.95 -16.59 10.16
C GLU A 263 2.54 -15.51 9.16
N LEU A 264 1.22 -15.25 9.06
CA LEU A 264 0.64 -14.18 8.26
C LEU A 264 1.24 -12.81 8.65
N LYS A 265 1.28 -12.50 9.96
CA LYS A 265 1.91 -11.26 10.48
C LYS A 265 3.38 -11.11 10.07
N ARG A 266 4.14 -12.21 10.02
CA ARG A 266 5.57 -12.19 9.66
C ARG A 266 5.78 -11.86 8.19
N LEU A 267 4.98 -12.46 7.31
CA LEU A 267 5.04 -12.20 5.87
C LEU A 267 4.77 -10.71 5.55
N TYR A 268 3.78 -10.09 6.21
CA TYR A 268 3.41 -8.71 5.88
C TYR A 268 4.32 -7.65 6.48
N ARG A 269 5.00 -7.93 7.60
CA ARG A 269 6.11 -7.09 8.05
C ARG A 269 7.23 -6.99 7.00
N GLN A 270 7.38 -8.00 6.14
CA GLN A 270 8.34 -7.97 5.03
C GLN A 270 7.78 -7.24 3.81
N LEU A 271 6.53 -7.49 3.41
CA LEU A 271 5.90 -6.82 2.26
C LEU A 271 5.72 -5.31 2.49
N GLY A 272 5.39 -4.90 3.71
CA GLY A 272 5.22 -3.51 4.10
C GLY A 272 6.52 -2.69 4.12
N ARG A 273 7.69 -3.31 3.91
CA ARG A 273 8.99 -2.62 3.82
C ARG A 273 9.42 -2.30 2.39
N SER A 274 8.56 -2.57 1.39
CA SER A 274 8.86 -2.22 0.00
C SER A 274 8.82 -0.69 -0.20
N MET A 275 10.00 -0.06 -0.24
CA MET A 275 10.14 1.36 -0.56
C MET A 275 10.32 1.53 -2.06
N GLY A 276 9.43 2.30 -2.67
CA GLY A 276 9.57 2.78 -4.05
C GLY A 276 10.04 4.24 -4.06
N TRP A 277 10.50 4.72 -5.21
CA TRP A 277 10.83 6.14 -5.40
C TRP A 277 9.68 6.85 -6.08
N GLU A 278 9.27 8.00 -5.55
CA GLU A 278 8.25 8.86 -6.17
C GLU A 278 8.72 10.30 -6.23
N ARG A 279 8.53 10.94 -7.38
CA ARG A 279 8.82 12.36 -7.53
C ARG A 279 7.69 13.15 -6.89
N ARG A 280 7.90 13.61 -5.66
CA ARG A 280 6.95 14.47 -4.96
C ARG A 280 7.35 15.92 -5.14
N ARG A 281 6.39 16.75 -5.54
CA ARG A 281 6.52 18.21 -5.49
C ARG A 281 6.63 18.63 -4.04
N THR A 282 7.82 19.02 -3.62
CA THR A 282 8.14 19.38 -2.24
C THR A 282 8.73 20.78 -2.22
N GLU A 283 8.32 21.60 -1.26
CA GLU A 283 8.94 22.90 -1.02
C GLU A 283 10.39 22.71 -0.57
N ILE A 284 11.33 23.34 -1.25
CA ILE A 284 12.76 23.31 -0.89
C ILE A 284 13.18 24.50 -0.03
N THR A 285 12.21 25.20 0.54
CA THR A 285 12.35 26.37 1.42
C THR A 285 13.36 26.11 2.55
N SER A 286 13.28 24.94 3.19
CA SER A 286 14.15 24.55 4.31
C SER A 286 15.59 24.32 3.90
N ILE A 287 15.83 23.74 2.72
CA ILE A 287 17.19 23.52 2.17
C ILE A 287 17.83 24.86 1.84
N LEU A 288 17.08 25.78 1.21
CA LEU A 288 17.57 27.12 0.89
C LEU A 288 17.84 27.95 2.14
N ALA A 289 16.95 27.92 3.13
CA ALA A 289 17.14 28.61 4.41
C ALA A 289 18.33 28.02 5.20
N GLY A 290 18.48 26.70 5.22
CA GLY A 290 19.63 26.03 5.81
C GLY A 290 20.95 26.41 5.12
N GLY A 291 20.96 26.44 3.78
CA GLY A 291 22.09 26.91 2.99
C GLY A 291 22.47 28.36 3.30
N ALA A 292 21.49 29.25 3.44
CA ALA A 292 21.73 30.63 3.88
C ALA A 292 22.36 30.69 5.28
N GLY A 293 21.87 29.88 6.23
CA GLY A 293 22.43 29.80 7.58
C GLY A 293 23.91 29.36 7.58
N VAL A 294 24.25 28.35 6.78
CA VAL A 294 25.65 27.89 6.62
C VAL A 294 26.53 29.00 6.02
N LEU A 295 26.03 29.72 5.01
CA LEU A 295 26.75 30.84 4.40
C LEU A 295 26.97 32.00 5.39
N MET A 296 25.99 32.31 6.24
CA MET A 296 26.13 33.34 7.29
C MET A 296 27.18 32.96 8.33
N LEU A 297 27.20 31.69 8.78
CA LEU A 297 28.20 31.19 9.72
C LEU A 297 29.60 31.24 9.11
N ALA A 298 29.75 30.81 7.86
CA ALA A 298 31.02 30.88 7.14
C ALA A 298 31.47 32.35 6.98
N GLY A 299 30.59 33.24 6.54
CA GLY A 299 30.87 34.67 6.43
C GLY A 299 31.33 35.30 7.74
N GLY A 300 30.69 34.95 8.86
CA GLY A 300 31.08 35.40 10.20
C GLY A 300 32.46 34.89 10.62
N LEU A 301 32.75 33.61 10.38
CA LEU A 301 34.05 33.02 10.70
C LEU A 301 35.18 33.65 9.88
N PHE A 302 34.97 33.86 8.57
CA PHE A 302 35.94 34.53 7.70
C PHE A 302 36.14 36.00 8.07
N SER A 303 35.06 36.71 8.44
CA SER A 303 35.14 38.10 8.91
C SER A 303 36.02 38.21 10.15
N LEU A 304 35.82 37.33 11.15
CA LEU A 304 36.63 37.31 12.37
C LEU A 304 38.12 37.02 12.10
N ILE A 305 38.41 36.09 11.18
CA ILE A 305 39.80 35.75 10.81
C ILE A 305 40.48 36.91 10.07
N TRP A 306 39.74 37.63 9.22
CA TRP A 306 40.25 38.78 8.46
C TRP A 306 40.51 39.99 9.38
N PHE A 307 39.55 40.38 10.21
CA PHE A 307 39.71 41.51 11.14
C PHE A 307 40.79 41.26 12.19
N ARG A 308 41.06 40.01 12.57
CA ARG A 308 42.17 39.67 13.47
C ARG A 308 43.55 39.81 12.81
N ARG A 309 43.63 39.97 11.48
CA ARG A 309 44.88 40.14 10.71
C ARG A 309 45.18 41.59 10.31
N VAL A 310 44.23 42.51 10.48
CA VAL A 310 44.44 43.95 10.23
C VAL A 310 44.78 44.61 11.57
N PRO A 311 46.03 45.07 11.80
CA PRO A 311 46.40 45.77 13.02
C PRO A 311 45.73 47.15 13.14
#